data_AF-A0A920PRV9-F1
#
_entry.id   AF-A0A920PRV9-F1
#
_cell.length_a   1.000
_cell.length_b   1.000
_cell.length_c   1.000
_cell.angle_alpha   90.00
_cell.angle_beta   90.00
_cell.angle_gamma   90.00
#
_symmetry.space_group_name_H-M   'P 1'
#
loop_
_entity.id
_entity.type
_entity.pdbx_description
1 polymer ?
#
loop_
_entity_poly.entity_id
_entity_poly.type
_entity_poly.pdbx_seq_one_letter_code
_entity_poly.pdbx_strand_id
1 'polypeptide(L)'
;MSQRVSEITNNVRLALDAVAGETSLSLTETLGTGGVLVNYGMLSGEPCKVMPDALVFRQLTLTGFWLANQLGSMARTELESLYTNLAGNVRDGTLDVNIEATYDITEIKDALNHAGQEGRNGKILVLPNGTP
;
A
#
# COMPACT_ATOMS: atom_id res chain seq x y z
N MET A 1 -16.23 -9.83 -4.22
CA MET A 1 -14.84 -9.94 -3.72
C MET A 1 -14.75 -10.86 -2.51
N SER A 2 -15.51 -10.60 -1.44
CA SER A 2 -15.50 -11.39 -0.19
C SER A 2 -15.54 -12.91 -0.38
N GLN A 3 -16.47 -13.43 -1.19
CA GLN A 3 -16.56 -14.87 -1.48
C GLN A 3 -15.23 -15.47 -1.98
N ARG A 4 -14.61 -14.86 -3.00
CA ARG A 4 -13.34 -15.34 -3.57
C ARG A 4 -12.21 -15.28 -2.54
N VAL A 5 -12.18 -14.26 -1.68
CA VAL A 5 -11.17 -14.15 -0.61
C VAL A 5 -11.38 -15.25 0.44
N SER A 6 -12.64 -15.51 0.82
CA SER A 6 -12.98 -16.55 1.80
C SER A 6 -12.60 -17.95 1.30
N GLU A 7 -12.87 -18.25 0.02
CA GLU A 7 -12.49 -19.52 -0.64
C GLU A 7 -10.98 -19.79 -0.58
N ILE A 8 -10.15 -18.74 -0.62
CA ILE A 8 -8.68 -18.87 -0.62
C ILE A 8 -8.10 -18.87 0.81
N THR A 9 -8.67 -18.08 1.72
CA THR A 9 -8.00 -17.71 2.98
C THR A 9 -8.71 -18.17 4.25
N ASN A 10 -9.96 -18.66 4.16
CA ASN A 10 -10.83 -18.89 5.31
C ASN A 10 -11.01 -17.63 6.20
N ASN A 11 -11.14 -16.47 5.53
CA ASN A 11 -11.23 -15.10 6.05
C ASN A 11 -9.90 -14.50 6.55
N VAL A 12 -9.60 -13.28 6.08
CA VAL A 12 -8.37 -12.56 6.44
C VAL A 12 -8.51 -11.78 7.75
N ARG A 13 -7.39 -11.52 8.42
CA ARG A 13 -7.35 -10.73 9.67
C ARG A 13 -6.93 -9.27 9.46
N LEU A 14 -6.36 -8.95 8.30
CA LEU A 14 -5.84 -7.63 7.98
C LEU A 14 -6.19 -7.27 6.53
N ALA A 15 -6.65 -6.05 6.31
CA ALA A 15 -6.86 -5.46 5.00
C ALA A 15 -6.15 -4.10 4.94
N LEU A 16 -5.48 -3.82 3.82
CA LEU A 16 -4.79 -2.56 3.57
C LEU A 16 -5.56 -1.78 2.50
N ASP A 17 -5.83 -0.51 2.75
CA ASP A 17 -6.65 0.34 1.89
C ASP A 17 -5.96 1.67 1.59
N ALA A 18 -5.77 1.94 0.30
CA ALA A 18 -5.27 3.22 -0.21
C ALA A 18 -6.37 4.07 -0.88
N VAL A 19 -7.56 3.49 -1.07
CA VAL A 19 -8.60 4.03 -1.96
C VAL A 19 -9.70 4.72 -1.16
N ALA A 20 -10.10 4.16 -0.02
CA ALA A 20 -11.27 4.59 0.75
C ALA A 20 -12.62 4.32 0.04
N GLY A 21 -13.71 4.96 0.49
CA GLY A 21 -15.03 4.86 -0.14
C GLY A 21 -15.60 3.43 -0.15
N GLU A 22 -16.20 3.04 -1.28
CA GLU A 22 -16.75 1.69 -1.49
C GLU A 22 -15.69 0.57 -1.39
N THR A 23 -14.41 0.91 -1.62
CA THR A 23 -13.31 -0.05 -1.45
C THR A 23 -13.16 -0.44 0.01
N SER A 24 -13.21 0.52 0.94
CA SER A 24 -13.20 0.23 2.39
C SER A 24 -14.34 -0.70 2.77
N LEU A 25 -15.56 -0.41 2.30
CA LEU A 25 -16.74 -1.21 2.58
C LEU A 25 -16.54 -2.65 2.10
N SER A 26 -16.17 -2.81 0.84
CA SER A 26 -15.91 -4.12 0.23
C SER A 26 -14.80 -4.89 0.96
N LEU A 27 -13.73 -4.21 1.40
CA LEU A 27 -12.65 -4.83 2.17
C LEU A 27 -13.14 -5.30 3.54
N THR A 28 -14.03 -4.55 4.22
CA THR A 28 -14.59 -4.99 5.51
C THR A 28 -15.37 -6.30 5.40
N GLU A 29 -15.98 -6.60 4.25
CA GLU A 29 -16.66 -7.89 4.02
C GLU A 29 -15.71 -9.08 3.91
N THR A 30 -14.42 -8.84 3.64
CA THR A 30 -13.40 -9.91 3.55
C THR A 30 -12.80 -10.29 4.90
N LEU A 31 -12.90 -9.40 5.89
CA LEU A 31 -12.30 -9.58 7.20
C LEU A 31 -13.07 -10.60 8.06
N GLY A 32 -12.35 -11.44 8.80
CA GLY A 32 -12.95 -12.23 9.87
C GLY A 32 -13.27 -11.38 11.10
N THR A 33 -14.01 -11.93 12.07
CA THR A 33 -14.24 -11.30 13.38
C THR A 33 -12.91 -10.87 14.02
N GLY A 34 -12.86 -9.65 14.57
CA GLY A 34 -11.66 -9.07 15.18
C GLY A 34 -10.63 -8.56 14.16
N GLY A 35 -10.97 -8.50 12.87
CA GLY A 35 -10.06 -8.06 11.82
C GLY A 35 -9.79 -6.55 11.82
N VAL A 36 -8.70 -6.15 11.18
CA VAL A 36 -8.26 -4.76 11.09
C VAL A 36 -8.25 -4.29 9.64
N LEU A 37 -8.94 -3.18 9.37
CA LEU A 37 -8.79 -2.40 8.15
C LEU A 37 -7.81 -1.25 8.44
N VAL A 38 -6.67 -1.24 7.76
CA VAL A 38 -5.68 -0.16 7.84
C VAL A 38 -5.80 0.70 6.60
N ASN A 39 -6.29 1.93 6.76
CA ASN A 39 -6.31 2.92 5.69
C ASN A 39 -5.01 3.75 5.71
N TYR A 40 -4.39 3.93 4.56
CA TYR A 40 -3.19 4.77 4.39
C TYR A 40 -3.30 5.77 3.24
N GLY A 41 -4.49 5.93 2.66
CA GLY A 41 -4.71 6.80 1.52
C GLY A 41 -6.19 7.01 1.18
N MET A 42 -6.45 7.97 0.29
CA MET A 42 -7.79 8.36 -0.12
C MET A 42 -7.83 8.63 -1.63
N LEU A 43 -7.42 7.65 -2.45
CA LEU A 43 -7.42 7.80 -3.92
C LEU A 43 -8.81 8.07 -4.51
N SER A 44 -9.90 7.63 -3.84
CA SER A 44 -11.27 7.92 -4.26
C SER A 44 -11.73 9.35 -3.94
N GLY A 45 -11.07 10.04 -3.01
CA GLY A 45 -11.56 11.30 -2.45
C GLY A 45 -12.76 11.18 -1.50
N GLU A 46 -13.27 9.96 -1.25
CA GLU A 46 -14.38 9.71 -0.34
C GLU A 46 -13.92 9.30 1.07
N PRO A 47 -14.75 9.53 2.12
CA PRO A 47 -14.50 8.94 3.43
C PRO A 47 -14.47 7.41 3.40
N CYS A 48 -13.77 6.81 4.37
CA CYS A 48 -13.85 5.35 4.59
C CYS A 48 -15.29 4.96 4.95
N LYS A 49 -15.87 4.00 4.20
CA LYS A 49 -17.22 3.46 4.47
C LYS A 49 -17.11 2.15 5.23
N VAL A 50 -17.79 2.04 6.37
CA VAL A 50 -17.87 0.82 7.19
C VAL A 50 -19.27 0.69 7.78
N MET A 51 -19.83 -0.52 7.76
CA MET A 51 -21.14 -0.78 8.35
C MET A 51 -21.04 -0.89 9.88
N PRO A 52 -22.00 -0.32 10.64
CA PRO A 52 -21.97 -0.37 12.11
C PRO A 52 -21.94 -1.79 12.70
N ASP A 53 -22.63 -2.75 12.09
CA ASP A 53 -22.64 -4.16 12.53
C ASP A 53 -21.26 -4.83 12.40
N ALA A 54 -20.47 -4.42 11.41
CA ALA A 54 -19.09 -4.87 11.25
C ALA A 54 -18.21 -4.40 12.41
N LEU A 55 -18.40 -3.17 12.90
CA LEU A 55 -17.68 -2.65 14.06
C LEU A 55 -18.16 -3.30 15.36
N VAL A 56 -19.47 -3.42 15.56
CA VAL A 56 -20.04 -3.82 16.85
C VAL A 56 -20.04 -5.34 17.05
N PHE A 57 -20.54 -6.11 16.07
CA PHE A 57 -20.75 -7.55 16.24
C PHE A 57 -19.60 -8.37 15.68
N ARG A 58 -18.97 -7.89 14.61
CA ARG A 58 -17.76 -8.51 14.07
C ARG A 58 -16.48 -7.92 14.66
N GLN A 59 -16.58 -6.92 15.54
CA GLN A 59 -15.45 -6.34 16.28
C GLN A 59 -14.30 -5.90 15.36
N LEU A 60 -14.65 -5.37 14.18
CA LEU A 60 -13.63 -4.85 13.27
C LEU A 60 -13.06 -3.53 13.79
N THR A 61 -11.77 -3.31 13.53
CA THR A 61 -11.10 -2.03 13.76
C THR A 61 -10.80 -1.35 12.43
N LEU A 62 -11.19 -0.09 12.27
CA LEU A 62 -10.65 0.80 11.25
C LEU A 62 -9.58 1.69 11.88
N THR A 63 -8.38 1.70 11.33
CA THR A 63 -7.28 2.55 11.81
C THR A 63 -6.49 3.16 10.64
N GLY A 64 -5.82 4.28 10.92
CA GLY A 64 -4.96 4.96 9.97
C GLY A 64 -3.50 4.52 10.10
N PHE A 65 -2.77 4.53 8.99
CA PHE A 65 -1.31 4.43 8.97
C PHE A 65 -0.70 5.55 8.12
N TRP A 66 0.17 6.36 8.73
CA TRP A 66 0.87 7.44 8.03
C TRP A 66 2.37 7.25 8.10
N LEU A 67 2.95 6.73 7.02
CA LEU A 67 4.38 6.38 6.94
C LEU A 67 5.28 7.57 7.28
N ALA A 68 5.02 8.77 6.74
CA ALA A 68 5.88 9.92 6.97
C ALA A 68 5.92 10.33 8.45
N ASN A 69 4.79 10.27 9.15
CA ASN A 69 4.74 10.52 10.58
C ASN A 69 5.48 9.43 11.37
N GLN A 70 5.27 8.16 11.03
CA GLN A 70 5.95 7.03 11.68
C GLN A 70 7.46 7.17 11.54
N LEU A 71 7.98 7.31 10.31
CA LEU A 71 9.41 7.49 10.05
C LEU A 71 9.97 8.76 10.71
N GLY A 72 9.21 9.85 10.72
CA GLY A 72 9.62 11.11 11.35
C GLY A 72 9.70 11.05 12.88
N SER A 73 8.97 10.13 13.51
CA SER A 73 8.94 9.94 14.97
C SER A 73 9.91 8.87 15.50
N MET A 74 10.48 8.04 14.62
CA MET A 74 11.37 6.93 14.99
C MET A 74 12.70 7.45 15.54
N ALA A 75 13.26 6.74 16.52
CA ALA A 75 14.64 6.99 16.92
C ALA A 75 15.58 6.66 15.76
N ARG A 76 16.68 7.41 15.63
CA ARG A 76 17.63 7.23 14.53
C ARG A 76 18.12 5.78 14.37
N THR A 77 18.41 5.11 15.49
CA THR A 77 18.88 3.72 15.50
C THR A 77 17.82 2.73 15.01
N GLU A 78 16.55 2.98 15.30
CA GLU A 78 15.42 2.16 14.81
C GLU A 78 15.23 2.36 13.31
N LEU A 79 15.31 3.60 12.85
CA LEU A 79 15.23 3.95 11.43
C LEU A 79 16.37 3.31 10.61
N GLU A 80 17.60 3.41 11.10
CA GLU A 80 18.77 2.78 10.48
C GLU A 80 18.63 1.25 10.44
N SER A 81 18.12 0.64 11.51
CA SER A 81 17.84 -0.81 11.56
C SER A 81 16.77 -1.23 10.55
N LEU A 82 15.68 -0.46 10.45
CA LEU A 82 14.61 -0.69 9.48
C LEU A 82 15.16 -0.66 8.05
N TYR A 83 15.90 0.39 7.67
CA TYR A 83 16.47 0.50 6.33
C TYR A 83 17.54 -0.55 6.05
N THR A 84 18.32 -0.94 7.04
CA THR A 84 19.31 -2.03 6.90
C THR A 84 18.62 -3.35 6.56
N ASN A 85 17.53 -3.68 7.26
CA ASN A 85 16.75 -4.88 6.98
C ASN A 85 16.09 -4.84 5.60
N LEU A 86 15.48 -3.70 5.23
CA LEU A 86 14.87 -3.53 3.90
C LEU A 86 15.91 -3.66 2.78
N ALA A 87 17.08 -3.04 2.92
CA ALA A 87 18.16 -3.17 1.94
C ALA A 87 18.69 -4.60 1.85
N GLY A 88 18.76 -5.32 2.97
CA GLY A 88 19.07 -6.75 3.01
C GLY A 88 18.10 -7.57 2.16
N ASN A 89 16.80 -7.41 2.41
CA ASN A 89 15.73 -8.10 1.68
C ASN A 89 15.70 -7.76 0.19
N VAL A 90 16.04 -6.52 -0.20
CA VAL A 90 16.15 -6.16 -1.62
C VAL A 90 17.35 -6.84 -2.25
N ARG A 91 18.49 -6.85 -1.57
CA ARG A 91 19.74 -7.44 -2.08
C ARG A 91 19.64 -8.96 -2.25
N ASP A 92 18.93 -9.65 -1.36
CA ASP A 92 18.75 -11.10 -1.43
C ASP A 92 17.55 -11.56 -2.27
N GLY A 93 16.77 -10.61 -2.81
CA GLY A 93 15.61 -10.88 -3.67
C GLY A 93 14.33 -11.24 -2.91
N THR A 94 14.30 -11.17 -1.57
CA THR A 94 13.07 -11.30 -0.78
C THR A 94 12.06 -10.19 -1.10
N LEU A 95 12.56 -8.97 -1.36
CA LEU A 95 11.78 -7.84 -1.84
C LEU A 95 12.25 -7.45 -3.23
N ASP A 96 11.40 -7.69 -4.23
CA ASP A 96 11.64 -7.29 -5.61
C ASP A 96 10.55 -6.32 -6.09
N VAL A 97 10.92 -5.36 -6.93
CA VAL A 97 9.99 -4.38 -7.49
C VAL A 97 10.27 -4.22 -8.97
N ASN A 98 9.27 -4.55 -9.79
CA ASN A 98 9.35 -4.35 -11.23
C ASN A 98 9.59 -2.89 -11.59
N ILE A 99 10.59 -2.66 -12.45
CA ILE A 99 10.81 -1.40 -13.14
C ILE A 99 10.18 -1.53 -14.52
N GLU A 100 9.21 -0.68 -14.81
CA GLU A 100 8.52 -0.70 -16.11
C GLU A 100 9.29 0.10 -17.15
N ALA A 101 9.85 1.24 -16.75
CA ALA A 101 10.70 2.04 -17.62
C ALA A 101 11.68 2.89 -16.81
N THR A 102 12.79 3.21 -17.45
CA THR A 102 13.79 4.18 -16.99
C THR A 102 13.85 5.34 -17.97
N TYR A 103 14.04 6.55 -17.45
CA TYR A 103 14.15 7.78 -18.22
C TYR A 103 15.38 8.57 -17.77
N ASP A 104 16.00 9.31 -18.70
CA ASP A 104 16.96 10.35 -18.34
C ASP A 104 16.23 11.53 -17.67
N ILE A 105 16.93 12.31 -16.83
CA ILE A 105 16.38 13.51 -16.21
C ILE A 105 15.91 14.56 -17.23
N THR A 106 16.51 14.59 -18.42
CA THR A 106 16.10 15.44 -19.55
C THR A 106 14.73 15.06 -20.12
N GLU A 107 14.28 13.82 -19.91
CA GLU A 107 13.00 13.27 -20.35
C GLU A 107 11.92 13.33 -19.26
N ILE A 108 12.11 14.16 -18.23
CA ILE A 108 11.23 14.20 -17.04
C ILE A 108 9.74 14.37 -17.37
N LYS A 109 9.40 15.08 -18.44
CA LYS A 109 8.01 15.24 -18.88
C LYS A 109 7.40 13.92 -19.32
N ASP A 110 8.13 13.13 -20.08
CA ASP A 110 7.69 11.83 -20.56
C ASP A 110 7.64 10.82 -19.41
N ALA A 111 8.61 10.87 -18.50
CA ALA A 111 8.61 10.07 -17.28
C ALA A 111 7.37 10.34 -16.41
N LEU A 112 7.00 11.60 -16.21
CA LEU A 112 5.81 12.00 -15.43
C LEU A 112 4.51 11.62 -16.15
N ASN A 113 4.42 11.85 -17.46
CA ASN A 113 3.27 11.44 -18.27
C ASN A 113 3.06 9.93 -18.19
N HIS A 114 4.12 9.13 -18.30
CA HIS A 114 4.07 7.69 -18.13
C HIS A 114 3.67 7.32 -16.71
N ALA A 115 4.30 7.90 -15.67
CA ALA A 115 3.98 7.60 -14.27
C ALA A 115 2.51 7.89 -13.89
N GLY A 116 1.86 8.83 -14.56
CA GLY A 116 0.45 9.17 -14.38
C GLY A 116 -0.54 8.20 -15.04
N GLN A 117 -0.07 7.26 -15.86
CA GLN A 117 -0.93 6.26 -16.49
C GLN A 117 -1.42 5.21 -15.48
N GLU A 118 -2.66 4.76 -15.66
CA GLU A 118 -3.24 3.63 -14.93
C GLU A 118 -2.74 2.28 -15.49
N GLY A 119 -2.87 1.20 -14.72
CA GLY A 119 -2.57 -0.15 -15.19
C GLY A 119 -1.07 -0.46 -15.41
N ARG A 120 -0.19 0.37 -14.85
CA ARG A 120 1.26 0.17 -14.88
C ARG A 120 1.69 -1.11 -14.17
N ASN A 121 2.66 -1.80 -14.76
CA ASN A 121 3.24 -3.05 -14.27
C ASN A 121 4.54 -2.85 -13.47
N GLY A 122 4.99 -1.60 -13.28
CA GLY A 122 6.18 -1.32 -12.49
C GLY A 122 6.38 0.15 -12.15
N LYS A 123 7.52 0.44 -11.55
CA LYS A 123 7.97 1.81 -11.24
C LYS A 123 8.55 2.46 -12.49
N ILE A 124 8.30 3.76 -12.62
CA ILE A 124 9.00 4.63 -13.56
C ILE A 124 10.16 5.26 -12.80
N LEU A 125 11.39 4.98 -13.21
CA LEU A 125 12.58 5.52 -12.57
C LEU A 125 13.22 6.60 -13.45
N VAL A 126 13.62 7.68 -12.81
CA VAL A 126 14.46 8.70 -13.44
C VAL A 126 15.89 8.49 -12.98
N LEU A 127 16.79 8.26 -13.93
CA LEU A 127 18.18 7.98 -13.64
C LEU A 127 18.98 9.29 -13.60
N PRO A 128 19.80 9.52 -12.55
CA PRO A 128 20.54 10.76 -12.40
C PRO A 128 21.61 10.99 -13.48
N ASN A 129 22.05 9.92 -14.17
CA ASN A 129 23.14 9.94 -15.16
C ASN A 129 22.73 9.31 -16.51
N GLY A 130 21.44 9.25 -16.83
CA GLY A 130 20.94 8.61 -18.06
C GLY A 130 20.89 7.08 -18.00
N THR A 131 20.61 6.46 -19.15
CA THR A 131 20.45 5.00 -19.30
C THR A 131 21.78 4.27 -19.02
N PRO A 132 21.77 3.09 -18.36
CA PRO A 132 22.97 2.27 -18.19
C PRO A 132 23.60 1.83 -19.52
#